data_AF-A0AA43CSB2-F1
#
_entry.id   AF-A0AA43CSB2-F1
#
_cell.length_a   1.000
_cell.length_b   1.000
_cell.length_c   1.000
_cell.angle_alpha   90.00
_cell.angle_beta   90.00
_cell.angle_gamma   90.00
#
_symmetry.space_group_name_H-M   'P 1'
#
loop_
_entity.id
_entity.type
_entity.pdbx_description
1 polymer ?
#
loop_
_entity_poly.entity_id
_entity_poly.type
_entity_poly.pdbx_seq_one_letter_code
_entity_poly.pdbx_strand_id
1 'polypeptide(L)' 'MSLTVTLAILVAAALVFGWATYKARQPYEAGRPPFVPYLVVQFVAVLAIILMAGHLVSLLTGKPFTGRLG' A
#
# COMPACT_ATOMS: atom_id res chain seq x y z
N MET A 1 -4.41 -14.98 -8.44
CA MET A 1 -3.17 -14.37 -8.95
C MET A 1 -2.00 -15.32 -8.74
N SER A 2 -0.96 -15.27 -9.58
CA SER A 2 0.28 -16.00 -9.32
C SER A 2 1.11 -15.27 -8.26
N LEU A 3 1.98 -16.00 -7.56
CA LEU A 3 2.87 -15.48 -6.53
C LEU A 3 3.68 -14.27 -7.02
N THR A 4 4.18 -14.34 -8.25
CA THR A 4 4.93 -13.26 -8.90
C THR A 4 4.12 -11.97 -8.97
N VAL A 5 2.84 -12.04 -9.31
CA VAL A 5 1.98 -10.86 -9.43
C VAL A 5 1.66 -10.28 -8.05
N THR A 6 1.38 -11.12 -7.05
CA THR A 6 1.17 -10.66 -5.67
C THR A 6 2.40 -9.94 -5.13
N LEU A 7 3.61 -10.48 -5.35
CA LEU A 7 4.85 -9.83 -4.95
C LEU A 7 5.10 -8.52 -5.70
N ALA A 8 4.85 -8.49 -7.01
CA ALA A 8 5.00 -7.27 -7.80
C ALA A 8 4.10 -6.13 -7.30
N ILE A 9 2.83 -6.43 -6.98
CA ILE A 9 1.90 -5.45 -6.43
C ILE A 9 2.33 -5.02 -5.02
N LEU A 10 2.76 -5.95 -4.18
CA LEU A 10 3.22 -5.65 -2.82
C LEU A 10 4.42 -4.67 -2.85
N VAL A 11 5.41 -4.96 -3.71
CA VAL A 11 6.60 -4.11 -3.89
C VAL A 11 6.20 -2.75 -4.45
N ALA A 12 5.34 -2.71 -5.48
CA ALA A 12 4.86 -1.45 -6.05
C ALA A 12 4.11 -0.59 -5.01
N ALA A 13 3.23 -1.18 -4.22
CA ALA A 13 2.50 -0.49 -3.17
C ALA A 13 3.45 0.04 -2.07
N ALA A 14 4.46 -0.74 -1.67
CA ALA A 14 5.48 -0.30 -0.72
C ALA A 14 6.31 0.89 -1.26
N LEU A 15 6.68 0.86 -2.54
CA LEU A 15 7.39 1.97 -3.19
C LEU A 15 6.52 3.24 -3.24
N VAL A 16 5.24 3.11 -3.61
CA VAL A 16 4.29 4.24 -3.62
C VAL A 16 4.12 4.82 -2.22
N PHE A 17 3.98 3.97 -1.19
CA PHE A 17 3.89 4.42 0.19
C PHE A 17 5.15 5.15 0.65
N GLY A 18 6.33 4.60 0.35
CA GLY A 18 7.61 5.22 0.67
C GLY A 18 7.78 6.57 -0.02
N TRP A 19 7.45 6.64 -1.31
CA TRP A 19 7.46 7.87 -2.09
C TRP A 19 6.51 8.92 -1.53
N ALA A 20 5.25 8.54 -1.24
CA ALA A 20 4.26 9.44 -0.68
C ALA A 20 4.65 9.91 0.74
N THR A 21 5.33 9.08 1.53
CA THR A 21 5.87 9.46 2.84
C THR A 21 7.03 10.43 2.71
N TYR A 22 7.95 10.18 1.79
CA TYR A 22 9.05 11.09 1.48
C TYR A 22 8.52 12.46 1.04
N LYS A 23 7.54 12.49 0.14
CA LYS A 23 6.90 13.71 -0.33
C LYS A 23 6.12 14.45 0.74
N ALA A 24 5.38 13.72 1.59
CA ALA A 24 4.65 14.33 2.71
C ALA A 24 5.57 14.97 3.76
N ARG A 25 6.83 14.54 3.86
CA ARG A 25 7.84 15.13 4.76
C ARG A 25 8.59 16.32 4.17
N GLN A 26 8.37 16.66 2.89
CA GLN A 26 8.99 17.84 2.30
C GLN A 26 8.40 19.11 2.95
N PRO A 27 9.24 20.14 3.20
CA PRO A 27 8.79 21.37 3.84
C PRO A 27 7.67 22.02 3.02
N TYR A 28 6.65 22.49 3.73
CA TYR A 28 5.50 23.15 3.12
C TYR A 28 5.90 24.54 2.61
N GLU A 29 5.73 24.80 1.31
CA GLU A 29 5.89 26.13 0.73
C GLU A 29 4.63 26.97 1.01
N ALA A 30 4.77 28.01 1.85
CA ALA A 30 3.66 28.93 2.15
C ALA A 30 3.14 29.59 0.85
N GLY A 31 1.82 29.54 0.64
CA GLY A 31 1.16 30.07 -0.55
C GLY A 31 1.00 29.09 -1.71
N ARG A 32 1.53 27.87 -1.61
CA ARG A 32 1.36 26.84 -2.64
C ARG A 32 0.72 25.57 -2.05
N PRO A 33 -0.63 25.50 -1.99
CA PRO A 33 -1.29 24.31 -1.47
C PRO A 33 -0.88 23.08 -2.28
N PRO A 34 -0.57 21.95 -1.63
CA PRO A 34 -0.16 20.74 -2.31
C PRO A 34 -1.30 20.21 -3.18
N PHE A 35 -1.07 20.11 -4.48
CA PHE A 35 -2.02 19.56 -5.45
C PHE A 35 -2.38 18.09 -5.18
N VAL A 36 -1.45 17.34 -4.59
CA VAL A 36 -1.62 15.91 -4.32
C VAL A 36 -1.80 15.70 -2.82
N PRO A 37 -2.94 15.14 -2.37
CA PRO A 37 -3.14 14.78 -0.97
C PRO A 37 -2.36 13.50 -0.64
N TYR A 38 -1.08 13.64 -0.30
CA TYR A 38 -0.19 12.50 -0.01
C TYR A 38 -0.71 11.58 1.09
N LEU A 39 -1.50 12.08 2.04
CA LEU A 39 -2.16 11.28 3.08
C LEU A 39 -3.15 10.27 2.48
N VAL A 40 -3.95 10.69 1.50
CA VAL A 40 -4.88 9.80 0.80
C VAL A 40 -4.12 8.73 0.02
N VAL A 41 -3.02 9.12 -0.64
CA VAL A 41 -2.14 8.19 -1.36
C VAL A 41 -1.54 7.16 -0.39
N GLN A 42 -1.05 7.61 0.77
CA GLN A 42 -0.51 6.72 1.81
C GLN A 42 -1.57 5.75 2.32
N PHE A 43 -2.79 6.23 2.60
CA PHE A 43 -3.89 5.38 3.08
C PHE A 43 -4.22 4.27 2.09
N VAL A 44 -4.36 4.60 0.81
CA VAL A 44 -4.63 3.61 -0.26
C VAL A 44 -3.47 2.63 -0.40
N ALA A 45 -2.22 3.11 -0.35
CA ALA A 45 -1.05 2.25 -0.44
C ALA A 45 -0.94 1.27 0.73
N VAL A 46 -1.19 1.72 1.97
CA VAL A 46 -1.23 0.85 3.15
C VAL A 46 -2.34 -0.19 3.04
N LEU A 47 -3.53 0.21 2.60
CA LEU A 47 -4.64 -0.72 2.39
C LEU A 47 -4.27 -1.82 1.39
N ALA A 48 -3.66 -1.43 0.26
CA ALA A 48 -3.19 -2.39 -0.74
C ALA A 48 -2.11 -3.34 -0.19
N ILE A 49 -1.16 -2.84 0.61
CA ILE A 49 -0.14 -3.67 1.27
C ILE A 49 -0.79 -4.70 2.19
N ILE A 50 -1.75 -4.29 3.03
CA ILE A 50 -2.43 -5.18 3.97
C ILE A 50 -3.19 -6.29 3.22
N LEU A 51 -3.95 -5.92 2.18
CA LEU A 51 -4.70 -6.88 1.37
C LEU A 51 -3.78 -7.87 0.65
N MET A 52 -2.70 -7.39 0.04
CA MET A 52 -1.74 -8.25 -0.66
C MET A 52 -0.93 -9.11 0.30
N ALA A 53 -0.64 -8.63 1.51
CA ALA A 53 -0.04 -9.44 2.56
C ALA A 53 -0.96 -10.60 2.98
N GLY A 54 -2.26 -10.35 3.18
CA GLY A 54 -3.24 -11.41 3.43
C GLY A 54 -3.36 -12.41 2.27
N HIS A 55 -3.32 -11.91 1.03
CA HIS A 55 -3.28 -12.78 -0.15
C HIS A 55 -1.98 -13.61 -0.20
N LEU A 56 -0.83 -13.03 0.16
CA LEU A 56 0.45 -13.73 0.19
C LEU A 56 0.41 -14.86 1.24
N VAL A 57 -0.12 -14.59 2.44
CA VAL A 57 -0.33 -15.63 3.46
C VAL A 57 -1.23 -16.74 2.91
N SER A 58 -2.30 -16.38 2.20
CA SER A 58 -3.20 -17.38 1.60
C SER A 58 -2.50 -18.26 0.58
N LEU A 59 -1.63 -17.68 -0.27
CA LEU A 59 -0.84 -18.42 -1.25
C LEU A 59 0.19 -19.35 -0.60
N LEU A 60 0.88 -18.88 0.45
CA LEU A 60 1.90 -19.67 1.14
C LEU A 60 1.29 -20.79 1.99
N THR A 61 0.11 -20.59 2.54
CA THR A 61 -0.54 -21.54 3.47
C THR A 61 -1.54 -22.47 2.77
N GLY A 62 -1.94 -22.15 1.55
CA GLY A 62 -3.00 -22.86 0.81
C GLY A 62 -4.40 -22.72 1.42
N LYS A 63 -4.56 -21.87 2.44
CA LYS A 63 -5.83 -21.61 3.13
C LYS A 63 -6.24 -20.16 2.90
N PRO A 64 -7.51 -19.87 2.57
CA PRO A 64 -7.95 -18.49 2.43
C PRO A 64 -7.76 -17.73 3.75
N PHE A 65 -7.23 -16.51 3.66
CA PHE A 65 -7.14 -15.60 4.78
C PHE A 65 -8.53 -15.02 5.08
N THR A 66 -9.22 -15.61 6.04
CA THR A 66 -10.58 -15.25 6.44
C THR A 66 -10.54 -14.27 7.62
N GLY A 67 -11.35 -13.21 7.56
CA GLY A 67 -11.49 -12.24 8.65
C GLY A 67 -12.39 -12.75 9.76
N ARG A 68 -12.50 -12.02 10.87
CA ARG A 68 -13.40 -12.40 11.98
C ARG A 68 -14.88 -12.50 11.57
N LEU A 69 -15.28 -11.83 10.49
CA LEU A 69 -16.66 -11.80 9.99
C LEU A 69 -16.94 -12.82 8.87
N GLY A 70 -15.97 -13.65 8.49
CA GLY A 70 -16.08 -14.55 7.35
C GLY A 70 -15.72 -13.85 6.05
#